data_AF-A0A916YH51-F1
#
_entry.id   AF-A0A916YH51-F1
#
_cell.length_a   1.000
_cell.length_b   1.000
_cell.length_c   1.000
_cell.angle_alpha   90.00
_cell.angle_beta   90.00
_cell.angle_gamma   90.00
#
_symmetry.space_group_name_H-M   'P 1'
#
loop_
_entity.id
_entity.type
_entity.pdbx_description
1 polymer ?
#
loop_
_entity_poly.entity_id
_entity_poly.type
_entity_poly.pdbx_seq_one_letter_code
_entity_poly.pdbx_strand_id
1 'polypeptide(L)'
;MDLDALRAEWRQRYGAPPALRSEPSLRMLLAWRVQAETFGGLDKETRQALSRSGPVQAEGRHLGIGATLTRNWKGRKVTVVVEEDGFSWEGQLFPSLSAAATAIAGSRWNGPRFFGLRQEP
;
A
#
# COMPACT_ATOMS: atom_id res chain seq x y z
N MET A 1 -25.72 7.33 10.87
CA MET A 1 -25.90 8.11 9.63
C MET A 1 -25.75 7.17 8.45
N ASP A 2 -26.78 7.11 7.61
CA ASP A 2 -26.71 6.41 6.33
C ASP A 2 -25.96 7.26 5.27
N LEU A 3 -25.86 6.76 4.05
CA LEU A 3 -25.10 7.41 2.98
C LEU A 3 -25.67 8.79 2.62
N ASP A 4 -26.99 8.96 2.62
CA ASP A 4 -27.62 10.22 2.25
C ASP A 4 -27.51 11.27 3.36
N ALA A 5 -27.63 10.86 4.63
CA ALA A 5 -27.32 11.73 5.77
C ALA A 5 -25.85 12.19 5.74
N LEU A 6 -24.91 11.31 5.41
CA LEU A 6 -23.49 11.68 5.26
C LEU A 6 -23.26 12.66 4.12
N ARG A 7 -23.97 12.51 2.99
CA ARG A 7 -23.93 13.46 1.86
C ARG A 7 -24.54 14.81 2.21
N ALA A 8 -25.62 14.82 3.00
CA ALA A 8 -26.25 16.05 3.47
C ALA A 8 -25.31 16.82 4.41
N GLU A 9 -24.70 16.13 5.37
CA GLU A 9 -23.72 16.71 6.29
C GLU A 9 -22.50 17.27 5.54
N TRP A 10 -21.98 16.50 4.58
CA TRP A 10 -20.91 16.98 3.72
C TRP A 10 -21.34 18.23 2.94
N ARG A 11 -22.55 18.22 2.38
CA ARG A 11 -23.08 19.36 1.62
C ARG A 11 -23.19 20.62 2.45
N GLN A 12 -23.60 20.49 3.69
CA GLN A 12 -23.71 21.60 4.61
C GLN A 12 -22.35 22.21 4.98
N ARG A 13 -21.32 21.37 5.21
CA ARG A 13 -19.99 21.85 5.66
C ARG A 13 -19.04 22.23 4.54
N TYR A 14 -19.06 21.47 3.44
CA TYR A 14 -17.99 21.45 2.44
C TYR A 14 -18.48 21.64 1.00
N GLY A 15 -19.79 21.77 0.76
CA GLY A 15 -20.36 21.87 -0.59
C GLY A 15 -20.53 20.51 -1.27
N ALA A 16 -20.30 20.39 -2.58
CA ALA A 16 -20.65 19.16 -3.30
C ALA A 16 -19.98 17.89 -2.69
N PRO A 17 -20.74 16.84 -2.35
CA PRO A 17 -20.18 15.62 -1.78
C PRO A 17 -19.38 14.81 -2.81
N PRO A 18 -18.35 14.07 -2.39
CA PRO A 18 -17.58 13.21 -3.28
C PRO A 18 -18.45 12.06 -3.80
N ALA A 19 -18.13 11.55 -4.98
CA ALA A 19 -18.85 10.46 -5.64
C ALA A 19 -18.56 9.08 -5.03
N LEU A 20 -18.47 8.99 -3.70
CA LEU A 20 -18.34 7.74 -2.97
C LEU A 20 -19.71 7.07 -2.82
N ARG A 21 -19.74 5.77 -3.10
CA ARG A 21 -20.94 4.92 -2.93
C ARG A 21 -20.91 4.10 -1.64
N SER A 22 -19.73 3.95 -1.04
CA SER A 22 -19.52 3.26 0.23
C SER A 22 -19.82 4.21 1.38
N GLU A 23 -20.84 3.88 2.16
CA GLU A 23 -21.19 4.56 3.41
C GLU A 23 -19.97 4.63 4.36
N PRO A 24 -19.29 3.51 4.69
CA PRO A 24 -18.13 3.54 5.58
C PRO A 24 -17.00 4.45 5.08
N SER A 25 -16.75 4.47 3.77
CA SER A 25 -15.71 5.31 3.18
C SER A 25 -16.06 6.79 3.27
N LEU A 26 -17.31 7.16 3.01
CA LEU A 26 -17.76 8.54 3.14
C LEU A 26 -17.75 9.00 4.60
N ARG A 27 -18.17 8.13 5.54
CA ARG A 27 -18.11 8.39 6.98
C ARG A 27 -16.68 8.66 7.44
N MET A 28 -15.73 7.81 7.04
CA MET A 28 -14.33 7.96 7.40
C MET A 28 -13.74 9.26 6.84
N LEU A 29 -14.06 9.60 5.58
CA LEU A 29 -13.58 10.82 4.95
C LEU A 29 -14.17 12.09 5.62
N LEU A 30 -15.46 12.07 5.96
CA LEU A 30 -16.11 13.16 6.67
C LEU A 30 -15.50 13.34 8.08
N ALA A 31 -15.31 12.24 8.81
CA ALA A 31 -14.66 12.28 10.13
C ALA A 31 -13.25 12.86 10.05
N TRP A 32 -12.45 12.43 9.07
CA TRP A 32 -11.11 12.98 8.86
C TRP A 32 -11.13 14.49 8.56
N ARG A 33 -12.07 14.95 7.73
CA ARG A 33 -12.22 16.39 7.42
C ARG A 33 -12.51 17.22 8.67
N VAL A 34 -13.46 16.76 9.49
CA VAL A 34 -13.81 17.42 10.76
C VAL A 34 -12.62 17.42 11.73
N GLN A 35 -11.86 16.33 11.79
CA GLN A 35 -10.63 16.27 12.60
C GLN A 35 -9.57 17.25 12.09
N ALA A 36 -9.37 17.33 10.77
CA ALA A 36 -8.36 18.19 10.16
C ALA A 36 -8.62 19.69 10.36
N GLU A 37 -9.89 20.09 10.54
CA GLU A 37 -10.23 21.48 10.93
C GLU A 37 -9.71 21.84 12.32
N THR A 38 -9.78 20.90 13.26
CA THR A 38 -9.38 21.13 14.66
C THR A 38 -7.90 20.89 14.90
N PHE A 39 -7.36 19.79 14.36
CA PHE A 39 -6.01 19.31 14.66
C PHE A 39 -4.98 19.67 13.57
N GLY A 40 -5.43 20.30 12.49
CA GLY A 40 -4.64 20.49 11.29
C GLY A 40 -4.65 19.25 10.40
N GLY A 41 -4.64 19.47 9.08
CA GLY A 41 -4.57 18.40 8.09
C GLY A 41 -3.18 17.75 8.01
N LEU A 42 -2.85 17.22 6.83
CA LEU A 42 -1.53 16.63 6.58
C LEU A 42 -0.41 17.67 6.75
N ASP A 43 0.70 17.29 7.36
CA ASP A 43 1.88 18.14 7.48
C ASP A 43 2.57 18.39 6.12
N LYS A 44 3.58 19.26 6.11
CA LYS A 44 4.30 19.66 4.89
C LYS A 44 5.04 18.49 4.23
N GLU A 45 5.68 17.64 5.04
CA GLU A 45 6.46 16.49 4.57
C GLU A 45 5.54 15.45 3.94
N THR A 46 4.43 15.12 4.62
CA THR A 46 3.40 14.21 4.11
C THR A 46 2.78 14.72 2.81
N ARG A 47 2.48 16.02 2.71
CA ARG A 47 1.99 16.62 1.44
C ARG A 47 3.03 16.52 0.32
N GLN A 48 4.30 16.72 0.63
CA GLN A 48 5.39 16.63 -0.35
C GLN A 48 5.63 15.19 -0.81
N ALA A 49 5.45 14.20 0.08
CA ALA A 49 5.49 12.80 -0.29
C ALA A 49 4.34 12.42 -1.23
N LEU A 50 3.11 12.92 -0.96
CA LEU A 50 1.94 12.69 -1.82
C LEU A 50 2.00 13.45 -3.16
N SER A 51 2.69 14.61 -3.22
CA SER A 51 2.82 15.38 -4.46
C SER A 51 3.77 14.73 -5.47
N ARG A 52 4.61 13.78 -5.03
CA ARG A 52 5.41 12.93 -5.92
C ARG A 52 4.47 11.99 -6.67
N SER A 53 3.96 12.48 -7.80
CA SER A 53 3.24 11.66 -8.77
C SER A 53 4.25 10.78 -9.49
N GLY A 54 4.35 9.53 -9.04
CA GLY A 54 5.10 8.48 -9.69
C GLY A 54 4.45 7.15 -9.36
N PRO A 55 4.67 6.10 -10.18
CA PRO A 55 4.27 4.76 -9.81
C PRO A 55 4.85 4.44 -8.42
N VAL A 56 3.99 3.97 -7.51
CA VAL A 56 4.45 3.42 -6.23
C VAL A 56 5.46 2.34 -6.58
N GLN A 57 6.74 2.61 -6.35
CA GLN A 57 7.76 1.62 -6.63
C GLN A 57 7.51 0.45 -5.68
N ALA A 58 7.32 -0.74 -6.25
CA ALA A 58 7.17 -1.94 -5.46
C ALA A 58 8.37 -2.06 -4.50
N GLU A 59 8.10 -2.14 -3.20
CA GLU A 59 9.12 -2.35 -2.17
C GLU A 59 10.02 -3.54 -2.61
N GLY A 60 11.33 -3.33 -2.68
CA GLY A 60 12.33 -4.27 -3.21
C GLY A 60 12.84 -3.98 -4.63
N ARG A 61 12.10 -3.27 -5.49
CA ARG A 61 12.63 -2.82 -6.81
C ARG A 61 13.73 -1.76 -6.68
N HIS A 62 13.75 -1.02 -5.57
CA HIS A 62 14.81 -0.05 -5.25
C HIS A 62 16.19 -0.68 -5.07
N LEU A 63 16.27 -2.01 -4.91
CA LEU A 63 17.54 -2.74 -4.77
C LEU A 63 18.28 -2.87 -6.12
N GLY A 64 17.60 -2.56 -7.23
CA GLY A 64 18.14 -2.67 -8.59
C GLY A 64 17.75 -3.97 -9.29
N ILE A 65 17.70 -3.92 -10.62
CA ILE A 65 17.50 -5.09 -11.48
C ILE A 65 18.69 -6.05 -11.29
N GLY A 66 18.41 -7.35 -11.16
CA GLY A 66 19.39 -8.39 -10.84
C GLY A 66 19.66 -8.59 -9.35
N ALA A 67 19.10 -7.75 -8.47
CA ALA A 67 19.22 -7.96 -7.03
C ALA A 67 18.58 -9.30 -6.63
N THR A 68 19.24 -10.05 -5.75
CA THR A 68 18.80 -11.38 -5.34
C THR A 68 18.39 -11.39 -3.87
N LEU A 69 17.14 -11.73 -3.61
CA LEU A 69 16.54 -11.82 -2.28
C LEU A 69 16.46 -13.28 -1.85
N THR A 70 17.20 -13.63 -0.79
CA THR A 70 17.27 -15.00 -0.30
C THR A 70 16.66 -15.11 1.10
N ARG A 71 15.81 -16.12 1.32
CA ARG A 71 15.20 -16.43 2.61
C ARG A 71 15.23 -17.93 2.88
N ASN A 72 15.48 -18.34 4.13
CA ASN A 72 15.20 -19.71 4.55
C ASN A 72 13.75 -19.79 5.04
N TRP A 73 12.95 -20.64 4.39
CA TRP A 73 11.53 -20.84 4.67
C TRP A 73 11.20 -22.33 4.74
N LYS A 74 10.66 -22.79 5.88
CA LYS A 74 10.33 -24.20 6.15
C LYS A 74 11.50 -25.16 5.83
N GLY A 75 12.73 -24.74 6.11
CA GLY A 75 13.94 -25.53 5.86
C GLY A 75 14.44 -25.50 4.41
N ARG A 76 13.76 -24.81 3.50
CA ARG A 76 14.20 -24.61 2.11
C ARG A 76 14.74 -23.19 1.93
N LYS A 77 15.92 -23.08 1.32
CA LYS A 77 16.43 -21.79 0.84
C LYS A 77 15.66 -21.39 -0.41
N VAL A 78 15.01 -20.24 -0.36
CA VAL A 78 14.22 -19.68 -1.45
C VAL A 78 14.89 -18.40 -1.92
N THR A 79 15.03 -18.26 -3.22
CA THR A 79 15.76 -17.17 -3.86
C THR A 79 14.88 -16.51 -4.92
N VAL A 80 14.71 -15.20 -4.82
CA VAL A 80 13.92 -14.38 -5.76
C VAL A 80 14.82 -13.32 -6.38
N VAL A 81 14.77 -13.17 -7.69
CA VAL A 81 15.55 -12.18 -8.43
C VAL A 81 14.67 -11.01 -8.83
N VAL A 82 15.15 -9.79 -8.65
CA VAL A 82 14.47 -8.57 -9.11
C VAL A 82 14.69 -8.44 -10.61
N GLU A 83 13.62 -8.43 -11.39
CA GLU A 83 13.62 -8.22 -12.84
C GLU A 83 13.02 -6.85 -13.16
N GLU A 84 13.21 -6.38 -14.39
CA GLU A 84 12.61 -5.11 -14.87
C GLU A 84 11.09 -5.08 -14.67
N ASP A 85 10.44 -6.18 -15.05
CA ASP A 85 8.99 -6.33 -15.01
C ASP A 85 8.45 -6.93 -13.70
N GLY A 86 9.29 -7.27 -12.72
CA GLY A 86 8.81 -7.96 -11.52
C GLY A 86 9.85 -8.67 -10.68
N PHE A 87 9.48 -9.85 -10.21
CA PHE A 87 10.28 -10.70 -9.32
C PHE A 87 10.25 -12.13 -9.83
N SER A 88 11.38 -12.69 -10.21
CA SER A 88 11.52 -14.05 -10.72
C SER A 88 11.80 -15.04 -9.60
N TRP A 89 11.02 -16.12 -9.53
CA TRP A 89 11.24 -17.24 -8.62
C TRP A 89 11.00 -18.55 -9.37
N GLU A 90 12.00 -19.45 -9.38
CA GLU A 90 11.92 -20.77 -10.05
C GLU A 90 11.48 -20.69 -11.53
N GLY A 91 11.88 -19.63 -12.23
CA GLY A 91 11.55 -19.40 -13.65
C GLY A 91 10.18 -18.75 -13.88
N GLN A 92 9.43 -18.44 -12.81
CA GLN A 92 8.15 -17.75 -12.88
C GLN A 92 8.28 -16.28 -12.46
N LEU A 93 7.76 -15.38 -13.29
CA LEU A 93 7.74 -13.94 -13.03
C LEU A 93 6.49 -13.54 -12.23
N PHE A 94 6.69 -12.78 -11.16
CA PHE A 94 5.64 -12.24 -10.30
C PHE A 94 5.62 -10.71 -10.34
N PRO A 95 4.43 -10.07 -10.35
CA PRO A 95 4.31 -8.61 -10.43
C PRO A 95 4.74 -7.89 -9.15
N SER A 96 4.87 -8.60 -8.02
CA SER A 96 5.32 -8.03 -6.75
C SER A 96 5.99 -9.06 -5.85
N LEU A 97 6.80 -8.56 -4.92
CA LEU A 97 7.44 -9.33 -3.86
C LEU A 97 6.42 -10.08 -2.99
N SER A 98 5.28 -9.46 -2.71
CA SER A 98 4.19 -10.10 -1.95
C SER A 98 3.53 -11.23 -2.74
N ALA A 99 3.42 -11.11 -4.07
CA ALA A 99 2.92 -12.18 -4.92
C ALA A 99 3.89 -13.38 -4.93
N ALA A 100 5.19 -13.13 -5.09
CA ALA A 100 6.22 -14.16 -4.98
C ALA A 100 6.22 -14.81 -3.59
N ALA A 101 6.26 -14.03 -2.51
CA ALA A 101 6.23 -14.53 -1.14
C ALA A 101 4.96 -15.35 -0.83
N THR A 102 3.81 -14.93 -1.34
CA THR A 102 2.55 -15.68 -1.18
C THR A 102 2.60 -17.02 -1.91
N ALA A 103 3.14 -17.04 -3.13
CA ALA A 103 3.33 -18.28 -3.90
C ALA A 103 4.30 -19.25 -3.20
N ILE A 104 5.39 -18.72 -2.62
CA ILE A 104 6.37 -19.50 -1.85
C ILE A 104 5.76 -20.06 -0.55
N ALA A 105 5.03 -19.23 0.19
CA ALA A 105 4.54 -19.59 1.51
C ALA A 105 3.25 -20.42 1.49
N GLY A 106 2.49 -20.36 0.39
CA GLY A 106 1.17 -20.99 0.25
C GLY A 106 0.03 -20.24 0.94
N SER A 107 0.32 -19.10 1.56
CA SER A 107 -0.66 -18.22 2.20
C SER A 107 -0.28 -16.76 1.95
N ARG A 108 -1.21 -15.82 2.18
CA ARG A 108 -0.95 -14.40 1.92
C ARG A 108 0.16 -13.88 2.83
N TRP A 109 1.25 -13.40 2.24
CA TRP A 109 2.39 -12.81 2.94
C TRP A 109 2.70 -11.39 2.47
N ASN A 110 3.20 -10.56 3.39
CA ASN A 110 3.85 -9.31 3.05
C ASN A 110 5.27 -9.63 2.55
N GLY A 111 5.53 -9.43 1.26
CA GLY A 111 6.79 -9.81 0.61
C GLY A 111 8.02 -9.16 1.25
N PRO A 112 8.06 -7.84 1.42
CA PRO A 112 9.16 -7.17 2.10
C PRO A 112 9.46 -7.73 3.49
N ARG A 113 8.42 -8.03 4.30
CA ARG A 113 8.61 -8.68 5.61
C ARG A 113 9.16 -10.09 5.48
N PHE A 114 8.67 -10.87 4.52
CA PHE A 114 9.13 -12.23 4.26
C PHE A 114 10.65 -12.28 3.96
N PHE A 115 11.15 -11.30 3.19
CA PHE A 115 12.56 -11.18 2.82
C PHE A 115 13.38 -10.26 3.75
N GLY A 116 12.81 -9.80 4.87
CA GLY A 116 13.54 -8.98 5.86
C GLY A 116 13.90 -7.57 5.38
N LEU A 117 13.22 -7.04 4.36
CA LEU A 117 13.42 -5.70 3.81
C LEU A 117 12.79 -4.58 4.66
N ARG A 118 12.07 -4.96 5.72
CA ARG A 118 11.48 -4.04 6.69
C ARG A 118 12.02 -4.44 8.06
N GLN A 119 12.69 -3.52 8.75
CA GLN A 119 13.01 -3.71 10.17
C GLN A 119 11.69 -3.67 10.94
N GLU A 120 11.54 -4.54 11.94
CA GLU A 120 10.46 -4.40 12.92
C GLU A 120 10.65 -3.07 13.69
N PRO A 121 9.56 -2.37 14.03
CA PRO A 121 9.64 -1.14 14.82
C PRO A 121 10.22 -1.38 16.21
#